data_AF-A0A444XIZ3-F1
#
_entry.id   AF-A0A444XIZ3-F1
#
_cell.length_a   1.000
_cell.length_b   1.000
_cell.length_c   1.000
_cell.angle_alpha   90.00
_cell.angle_beta   90.00
_cell.angle_gamma   90.00
#
_symmetry.space_group_name_H-M   'P 1'
#
loop_
_entity.id
_entity.type
_entity.pdbx_description
1 polymer ?
#
loop_
_entity_poly.entity_id
_entity_poly.type
_entity_poly.pdbx_seq_one_letter_code
_entity_poly.pdbx_strand_id
1 'polypeptide(L)' 'MLKKQFVYNNNNNNNNNNNNNNNILYNIGLIHTSNGEHTKALEYYFRALERNLFLPQAFNNMAVICHYVRLSPL' A
#
# COMPACT_ATOMS: atom_id res chain seq x y z
N MET A 1 -6.11 17.89 5.60
CA MET A 1 -6.69 17.78 4.24
C MET A 1 -5.74 17.16 3.22
N LEU A 2 -4.40 17.33 3.34
CA LEU A 2 -3.40 16.74 2.41
C LEU A 2 -3.14 15.23 2.53
N LYS A 3 -3.56 14.56 3.62
CA LYS A 3 -3.25 13.13 3.86
C LYS A 3 -4.07 12.11 3.03
N LYS A 4 -5.09 12.56 2.28
CA LYS A 4 -5.93 11.67 1.44
C LYS A 4 -5.48 11.57 -0.01
N GLN A 5 -4.59 12.44 -0.50
CA GLN A 5 -4.30 12.55 -1.93
C GLN A 5 -3.39 11.42 -2.46
N PHE A 6 -2.64 10.74 -1.59
CA PHE A 6 -1.66 9.73 -2.01
C PHE A 6 -1.98 8.29 -1.59
N VAL A 7 -3.05 8.08 -0.81
CA VAL A 7 -3.42 6.76 -0.30
C VAL A 7 -4.86 6.46 -0.72
N TYR A 8 -5.03 5.59 -1.72
CA TYR A 8 -6.35 5.12 -2.11
C TYR A 8 -6.85 4.13 -1.05
N ASN A 9 -7.50 4.66 -0.01
CA ASN A 9 -8.10 3.87 1.06
C ASN A 9 -9.49 3.40 0.64
N ASN A 10 -9.56 2.24 -0.01
CA ASN A 10 -10.85 1.59 -0.29
C ASN A 10 -11.12 0.51 0.75
N ASN A 11 -11.77 0.91 1.84
CA ASN A 11 -12.32 0.04 2.89
C ASN A 11 -13.52 -0.78 2.38
N ASN A 12 -13.40 -1.43 1.22
CA ASN A 12 -14.41 -2.36 0.77
C ASN A 12 -14.18 -3.70 1.47
N ASN A 13 -14.77 -3.77 2.66
CA ASN A 13 -15.10 -4.99 3.38
C ASN A 13 -15.98 -5.88 2.49
N ASN A 14 -15.38 -6.76 1.68
CA ASN A 14 -16.09 -7.89 1.09
C ASN A 14 -15.34 -9.17 1.44
N ASN A 15 -15.73 -9.71 2.59
CA ASN A 15 -15.81 -11.11 3.01
C ASN A 15 -15.05 -12.14 2.16
N ASN A 16 -14.10 -12.85 2.79
CA ASN A 16 -14.21 -14.29 3.05
C ASN A 16 -12.93 -14.80 3.74
N ASN A 17 -12.95 -14.78 5.08
CA ASN A 17 -12.45 -15.77 6.04
C ASN A 17 -11.10 -16.51 5.84
N ASN A 18 -10.15 -16.02 5.02
CA ASN A 18 -8.77 -16.54 4.99
C ASN A 18 -7.67 -15.47 4.77
N ASN A 19 -8.02 -14.17 4.84
CA ASN A 19 -7.17 -13.07 4.33
C ASN A 19 -6.67 -12.05 5.38
N ASN A 20 -6.78 -12.34 6.67
CA ASN A 20 -6.47 -11.37 7.73
C ASN A 20 -4.99 -10.93 7.71
N ASN A 21 -4.06 -11.83 7.43
CA ASN A 21 -2.62 -11.53 7.46
C ASN A 21 -2.17 -10.62 6.30
N ASN A 22 -2.81 -10.74 5.13
CA ASN A 22 -2.46 -9.95 3.95
C ASN A 22 -2.90 -8.50 4.13
N ASN A 23 -4.09 -8.31 4.72
CA ASN A 23 -4.59 -7.00 5.09
C ASN A 23 -3.72 -6.33 6.15
N ILE A 24 -3.15 -7.09 7.10
CA ILE A 24 -2.20 -6.54 8.09
C ILE A 24 -0.94 -6.03 7.40
N LEU A 25 -0.31 -6.83 6.52
CA LEU A 25 0.90 -6.42 5.81
C LEU A 25 0.65 -5.20 4.91
N TYR A 26 -0.48 -5.19 4.20
CA TYR A 26 -0.91 -4.03 3.41
C TYR A 26 -1.08 -2.77 4.28
N ASN A 27 -1.74 -2.89 5.43
CA ASN A 27 -1.96 -1.77 6.35
C ASN A 27 -0.65 -1.26 6.96
N ILE A 28 0.33 -2.12 7.21
CA ILE A 28 1.68 -1.69 7.62
C ILE A 28 2.34 -0.88 6.49
N GLY A 29 2.21 -1.32 5.23
CA GLY A 29 2.66 -0.56 4.06
C GLY A 29 2.03 0.83 3.97
N LEU A 30 0.73 0.95 4.27
CA LEU A 30 0.02 2.22 4.33
C LEU A 30 0.59 3.19 5.37
N ILE A 31 0.92 2.68 6.57
CA ILE A 31 1.49 3.49 7.65
C ILE A 31 2.86 4.03 7.23
N HIS A 32 3.74 3.18 6.69
CA HIS A 32 5.05 3.62 6.21
C HIS A 32 4.93 4.61 5.04
N THR A 33 3.95 4.43 4.14
CA THR A 33 3.66 5.39 3.06
C THR A 33 3.31 6.76 3.66
N SER A 34 2.46 6.77 4.68
CA SER A 34 2.02 8.00 5.38
C SER A 34 3.14 8.69 6.14
N ASN A 35 4.18 7.95 6.55
CA ASN A 35 5.38 8.47 7.21
C ASN A 35 6.46 8.94 6.22
N GLY A 36 6.26 8.80 4.90
CA GLY A 36 7.29 9.07 3.89
C GLY A 36 8.38 7.99 3.80
N GLU A 37 8.20 6.86 4.51
CA GLU A 37 9.13 5.73 4.52
C GLU A 37 8.87 4.81 3.31
N HIS A 38 9.01 5.39 2.11
CA HIS A 38 8.58 4.77 0.85
C HIS A 38 9.23 3.40 0.57
N THR A 39 10.53 3.23 0.84
CA THR A 39 11.22 1.95 0.65
C THR A 39 10.61 0.82 1.49
N LYS A 40 10.33 1.10 2.78
CA LYS A 40 9.70 0.13 3.68
C LYS A 40 8.26 -0.15 3.26
N ALA A 41 7.53 0.89 2.84
CA ALA A 41 6.17 0.72 2.35
C ALA A 41 6.10 -0.26 1.17
N LEU A 42 7.01 -0.12 0.19
CA LEU A 42 7.11 -1.04 -0.94
C LEU A 42 7.39 -2.48 -0.50
N GLU A 43 8.32 -2.69 0.43
CA GLU A 43 8.63 -4.02 0.97
C GLU A 43 7.39 -4.71 1.55
N TYR A 44 6.61 -3.99 2.36
CA TYR A 44 5.38 -4.54 2.96
C TYR A 44 4.29 -4.80 1.93
N TYR A 45 4.15 -3.97 0.89
CA TYR A 45 3.23 -4.24 -0.21
C TYR A 45 3.64 -5.48 -1.01
N PHE A 46 4.94 -5.68 -1.30
CA PHE A 46 5.42 -6.90 -1.94
C PHE A 46 5.11 -8.15 -1.11
N ARG A 47 5.38 -8.10 0.20
CA ARG A 47 5.06 -9.21 1.12
C ARG A 47 3.56 -9.52 1.22
N ALA A 48 2.70 -8.51 1.06
CA ALA A 48 1.26 -8.70 0.99
C ALA A 48 0.85 -9.38 -0.33
N LEU A 49 1.48 -8.98 -1.45
CA LEU A 49 1.23 -9.54 -2.79
C LEU A 49 1.76 -10.98 -2.95
N GLU A 50 2.87 -11.33 -2.34
CA GLU A 50 3.39 -12.72 -2.31
C GLU A 50 2.38 -13.70 -1.70
N ARG A 51 1.55 -13.22 -0.77
CA ARG A 51 0.54 -14.03 -0.08
C ARG A 51 -0.84 -13.95 -0.73
N ASN A 52 -1.12 -12.89 -1.47
CA ASN A 52 -2.30 -12.76 -2.31
C ASN A 52 -1.97 -11.86 -3.50
N LEU A 53 -1.70 -12.49 -4.66
CA LEU A 53 -1.39 -11.78 -5.89
C LEU A 53 -2.55 -10.89 -6.36
N PHE A 54 -3.78 -11.15 -5.90
CA PHE A 54 -4.96 -10.36 -6.23
C PHE A 54 -5.24 -9.28 -5.18
N LEU A 55 -4.31 -8.32 -5.04
CA LEU A 55 -4.46 -7.13 -4.21
C LEU A 55 -4.26 -5.85 -5.04
N PRO A 56 -5.24 -5.45 -5.87
CA PRO A 56 -5.12 -4.26 -6.74
C PRO A 56 -4.79 -2.98 -5.96
N GLN A 57 -5.17 -2.90 -4.68
CA GLN A 57 -4.85 -1.77 -3.81
C GLN A 57 -3.34 -1.63 -3.52
N ALA A 58 -2.60 -2.74 -3.35
CA ALA A 58 -1.14 -2.68 -3.17
C ALA A 58 -0.48 -2.13 -4.43
N PHE A 59 -0.87 -2.61 -5.60
CA PHE A 59 -0.34 -2.10 -6.88
C PHE A 59 -0.60 -0.59 -7.06
N ASN A 60 -1.81 -0.12 -6.71
CA ASN A 60 -2.14 1.31 -6.78
C ASN A 60 -1.24 2.16 -5.87
N ASN A 61 -1.05 1.76 -4.61
CA ASN A 61 -0.20 2.52 -3.69
C ASN A 61 1.28 2.47 -4.08
N MET A 62 1.77 1.34 -4.59
CA MET A 62 3.13 1.22 -5.13
C MET A 62 3.33 2.15 -6.33
N ALA A 63 2.37 2.23 -7.26
CA ALA A 63 2.44 3.13 -8.41
C ALA A 63 2.49 4.60 -7.98
N VAL A 64 1.70 4.99 -6.98
CA VAL A 64 1.73 6.35 -6.41
C VAL A 64 3.09 6.66 -5.79
N ILE A 65 3.67 5.73 -5.02
CA ILE A 65 5.02 5.89 -4.45
C ILE A 65 6.06 6.06 -5.57
N CYS A 66 6.06 5.19 -6.58
CA CYS A 66 7.00 5.27 -7.70
C CYS A 66 6.87 6.60 -8.46
N HIS A 67 5.64 7.07 -8.67
CA HIS A 67 5.38 8.36 -9.29
C HIS A 67 5.90 9.53 -8.45
N TYR A 68 5.68 9.50 -7.13
CA TYR A 68 6.14 10.53 -6.19
C TYR A 68 7.68 10.60 -6.11
N VAL A 69 8.34 9.44 -5.99
CA VAL A 69 9.81 9.34 -5.95
C VAL A 69 10.42 9.80 -7.28
N ARG A 70 9.80 9.45 -8.41
CA ARG A 70 10.27 9.89 -9.74
C ARG A 70 10.09 11.39 -10.00
N LEU A 71 9.05 12.00 -9.44
CA LEU A 71 8.80 13.45 -9.54
C LEU A 71 9.55 14.29 -8.51
N SER A 72 10.23 13.64 -7.56
CA SER A 72 11.14 14.29 -6.62
C SER A 72 12.58 13.94 -6.98
N PRO A 73 13.13 14.37 -8.15
CA PRO A 73 14.57 14.45 -8.27
C PRO A 73 15.04 15.50 -7.25
N LEU A 74 16.12 15.20 -6.54
CA LEU A 74 16.78 16.13 -5.60
C LEU A 74 16.93 17.54 -6.19
#